data_AF-A0A2M4BK60-F1
#
_entry.id   AF-A0A2M4BK60-F1
#
_cell.length_a   1.000
_cell.length_b   1.000
_cell.length_c   1.000
_cell.angle_alpha   90.00
_cell.angle_beta   90.00
_cell.angle_gamma   90.00
#
_symmetry.space_group_name_H-M   'P 1'
#
loop_
_entity.id
_entity.type
_entity.pdbx_description
1 polymer ?
#
loop_
_entity_poly.entity_id
_entity_poly.type
_entity_poly.pdbx_seq_one_letter_code
_entity_poly.pdbx_strand_id
1 'polypeptide(L)'
;MDVSEMKPDIKKSPAGEDKYGNCYCGKERNLNIVELLCATCSRWFHESCIGFQLGRLVPFMMNYVFVCKNCSMTGLESFRKVQASIPQMCVTAIANLQQTAAKEGKPRFLFSKDKDIIPYMDHYWEAMTTMSRRSTQSWYATVQRSLIKDINTLFSYEEGADLGQMYGLTCADLTQIKPSYDDSTSLASQNISKSRQQKRKLPNTEQGGALGKKSRLGADVSALVKLPAHGYPLEHPFNKDGYRYILAEPDPHAPFRQEFDESADWAGKPIPGWLYRVLSPNAVLIALHDRAPQLKVSEDRLSVTGEKGYCMARASHYVTKGCWYWEATVEDMPDGSACRLGWGQEYANLQAPLGYDKFGYSWRSRKGTRFHESHGKHYSNGYAEGDTLGFLITLPKENETSYAPSTFKDRPLVKFKSHLYYEEKDRVNETLKSLKVQPGSRVHFFKNGVCQGEAFVDLYKGAYYPTVSLHKNVTVSVNFGPNFKHPEALKEYSAQGMHERIEEMICEQTMADMMYFAENDGKLRLDTYSI
;
A
#
# COMPACT_ATOMS: atom_id res chain seq x y z
N MET A 1 -12.20 55.60 20.02
CA MET A 1 -11.51 55.26 21.28
C MET A 1 -12.63 54.89 22.24
N ASP A 2 -12.84 53.64 22.64
CA ASP A 2 -11.86 52.61 23.00
C ASP A 2 -12.48 51.20 22.87
N VAL A 3 -11.62 50.18 22.79
CA VAL A 3 -11.92 48.76 22.59
C VAL A 3 -12.26 48.11 23.94
N SER A 4 -13.33 47.29 24.01
CA SER A 4 -13.41 46.25 25.05
C SER A 4 -14.26 45.05 24.63
N GLU A 5 -13.71 43.88 24.97
CA GLU A 5 -14.00 42.54 24.49
C GLU A 5 -15.30 41.95 25.08
N MET A 6 -16.09 41.27 24.25
CA MET A 6 -17.13 40.34 24.69
C MET A 6 -16.64 38.91 24.38
N LYS A 7 -16.24 38.17 25.42
CA LYS A 7 -15.91 36.73 25.36
C LYS A 7 -17.20 35.91 25.32
N PRO A 8 -17.33 34.89 24.44
CA PRO A 8 -18.38 33.89 24.56
C PRO A 8 -17.95 32.76 25.51
N ASP A 9 -18.86 32.42 26.44
CA ASP A 9 -18.75 31.35 27.42
C ASP A 9 -18.49 29.98 26.78
N ILE A 10 -17.30 29.43 27.04
CA ILE A 10 -17.00 28.01 26.82
C ILE A 10 -17.57 27.24 28.01
N LYS A 11 -18.65 26.49 27.77
CA LYS A 11 -19.18 25.49 28.70
C LYS A 11 -18.05 24.54 29.12
N LYS A 12 -17.63 24.62 30.38
CA LYS A 12 -16.80 23.60 31.03
C LYS A 12 -17.57 22.28 31.05
N SER A 13 -17.04 21.27 30.38
CA SER A 13 -17.41 19.87 30.59
C SER A 13 -17.13 19.48 32.05
N PRO A 14 -17.92 18.58 32.67
CA PRO A 14 -17.72 18.20 34.07
C PRO A 14 -16.42 17.43 34.24
N ALA A 15 -15.73 17.67 35.36
CA ALA A 15 -14.66 16.83 35.85
C ALA A 15 -15.25 15.46 36.23
N GLY A 16 -15.10 14.48 35.34
CA GLY A 16 -15.41 13.08 35.60
C GLY A 16 -14.14 12.36 36.02
N GLU A 17 -14.19 11.72 37.18
CA GLU A 17 -13.14 10.88 37.77
C GLU A 17 -12.56 9.87 36.77
N ASP A 18 -11.23 9.77 36.76
CA ASP A 18 -10.41 8.81 35.99
C ASP A 18 -10.78 7.35 36.31
N LYS A 19 -11.79 6.81 35.62
CA LYS A 19 -12.17 5.38 35.67
C LYS A 19 -12.05 4.67 34.32
N TYR A 20 -11.03 5.01 33.53
CA TYR A 20 -10.71 4.28 32.31
C TYR A 20 -9.26 3.78 32.36
N GLY A 21 -9.06 2.54 32.81
CA GLY A 21 -7.73 1.90 32.89
C GLY A 21 -6.99 1.85 31.55
N ASN A 22 -5.68 1.65 31.56
CA ASN A 22 -4.79 1.95 30.42
C ASN A 22 -5.25 1.43 29.04
N CYS A 23 -5.79 0.21 28.95
CA CYS A 23 -6.25 -0.44 27.70
C CYS A 23 -7.79 -0.48 27.54
N TYR A 24 -8.33 -0.87 26.37
CA TYR A 24 -9.77 -1.10 26.14
C TYR A 24 -10.41 -2.08 27.12
N CYS A 25 -9.66 -3.09 27.57
CA CYS A 25 -10.14 -4.05 28.56
C CYS A 25 -10.18 -3.47 29.99
N GLY A 26 -9.78 -2.20 30.18
CA GLY A 26 -9.72 -1.52 31.48
C GLY A 26 -8.59 -1.99 32.39
N LYS A 27 -7.73 -2.93 31.94
CA LYS A 27 -6.59 -3.44 32.71
C LYS A 27 -5.34 -2.57 32.55
N GLU A 28 -4.45 -2.70 33.52
CA GLU A 28 -3.14 -2.07 33.55
C GLU A 28 -2.16 -2.64 32.52
N ARG A 29 -1.03 -1.95 32.36
CA ARG A 29 0.10 -2.42 31.53
C ARG A 29 0.59 -3.80 31.95
N ASN A 30 1.06 -4.57 30.99
CA ASN A 30 1.66 -5.87 31.23
C ASN A 30 2.91 -6.03 30.38
N LEU A 31 4.08 -5.87 31.00
CA LEU A 31 5.37 -5.90 30.34
C LEU A 31 5.76 -7.28 29.77
N ASN A 32 5.00 -8.33 30.08
CA ASN A 32 5.26 -9.68 29.57
C ASN A 32 4.56 -9.97 28.23
N ILE A 33 3.75 -9.04 27.73
CA ILE A 33 3.07 -9.15 26.45
C ILE A 33 3.35 -7.90 25.61
N VAL A 34 3.01 -7.96 24.33
CA VAL A 34 3.11 -6.79 23.46
C VAL A 34 2.03 -5.80 23.84
N GLU A 35 2.44 -4.55 24.02
CA GLU A 35 1.55 -3.41 24.25
C GLU A 35 1.97 -2.23 23.37
N LEU A 36 0.98 -1.49 22.87
CA LEU A 36 1.17 -0.37 21.95
C LEU A 36 0.71 0.94 22.58
N LEU A 37 1.56 1.96 22.52
CA LEU A 37 1.26 3.30 22.99
C LEU A 37 0.54 4.08 21.88
N CYS A 38 -0.65 4.62 22.14
CA CYS A 38 -1.33 5.47 21.18
C CYS A 38 -0.63 6.83 21.04
N ALA A 39 -0.34 7.24 19.80
CA ALA A 39 0.30 8.52 19.49
C ALA A 39 -0.53 9.76 19.85
N THR A 40 -1.85 9.61 20.02
CA THR A 40 -2.75 10.73 20.29
C THR A 40 -3.10 10.84 21.78
N CYS A 41 -3.63 9.78 22.40
CA CYS A 41 -4.03 9.83 23.82
C CYS A 41 -2.93 9.37 24.80
N SER A 42 -1.78 8.91 24.31
CA SER A 42 -0.68 8.39 25.15
C SER A 42 -1.08 7.27 26.12
N ARG A 43 -2.12 6.49 25.78
CA ARG A 43 -2.55 5.29 26.52
C ARG A 43 -2.00 4.01 25.91
N TRP A 44 -1.79 3.00 26.73
CA TRP A 44 -1.22 1.71 26.34
C TRP A 44 -2.31 0.67 26.08
N PHE A 45 -2.21 -0.03 24.96
CA PHE A 45 -3.18 -1.03 24.53
C PHE A 45 -2.50 -2.38 24.35
N HIS A 46 -3.03 -3.44 24.98
CA HIS A 46 -2.53 -4.79 24.78
C HIS A 46 -2.78 -5.26 23.34
N GLU A 47 -1.82 -5.97 22.77
CA GLU A 47 -1.93 -6.57 21.44
C GLU A 47 -3.23 -7.38 21.26
N SER A 48 -3.61 -8.17 22.27
CA SER A 48 -4.82 -9.00 22.25
C SER A 48 -6.14 -8.22 22.28
N CYS A 49 -6.10 -6.93 22.57
CA CYS A 49 -7.28 -6.07 22.61
C CYS A 49 -7.46 -5.26 21.32
N ILE A 50 -6.56 -5.41 20.34
CA ILE A 50 -6.58 -4.67 19.07
C ILE A 50 -7.25 -5.53 18.00
N GLY A 51 -8.13 -4.94 17.20
CA GLY A 51 -9.08 -5.66 16.35
C GLY A 51 -8.55 -6.20 15.02
N PHE A 52 -7.23 -6.17 14.78
CA PHE A 52 -6.62 -6.65 13.53
C PHE A 52 -5.22 -7.23 13.75
N GLN A 53 -4.75 -8.00 12.77
CA GLN A 53 -3.48 -8.72 12.86
C GLN A 53 -2.29 -7.76 12.67
N LEU A 54 -1.48 -7.59 13.72
CA LEU A 54 -0.34 -6.65 13.76
C LEU A 54 0.98 -7.25 13.21
N GLY A 55 0.96 -8.53 12.82
CA GLY A 55 2.15 -9.29 12.42
C GLY A 55 3.02 -9.70 13.61
N ARG A 56 4.27 -10.10 13.35
CA ARG A 56 5.22 -10.48 14.41
C ARG A 56 5.71 -9.25 15.17
N LEU A 57 5.50 -9.20 16.48
CA LEU A 57 5.94 -8.13 17.38
C LEU A 57 6.69 -8.70 18.58
N VAL A 58 7.46 -7.85 19.27
CA VAL A 58 8.06 -8.14 20.57
C VAL A 58 7.73 -7.01 21.56
N PRO A 59 7.68 -7.29 22.87
CA PRO A 59 7.52 -6.23 23.88
C PRO A 59 8.62 -5.17 23.77
N PHE A 60 8.37 -3.98 24.34
CA PHE A 60 9.31 -2.84 24.35
C PHE A 60 9.75 -2.30 22.98
N MET A 61 9.09 -2.70 21.88
CA MET A 61 9.33 -2.08 20.57
C MET A 61 9.04 -0.58 20.62
N MET A 62 9.87 0.21 19.93
CA MET A 62 9.75 1.67 19.89
C MET A 62 9.52 2.20 18.46
N ASN A 63 9.60 1.34 17.45
CA ASN A 63 9.63 1.71 16.04
C ASN A 63 8.27 1.45 15.36
N TYR A 64 7.22 2.09 15.87
CA TYR A 64 5.90 2.06 15.26
C TYR A 64 5.14 3.36 15.50
N VAL A 65 4.05 3.55 14.77
CA VAL A 65 3.01 4.54 15.04
C VAL A 65 1.69 3.80 15.19
N PHE A 66 1.01 4.03 16.32
CA PHE A 66 -0.28 3.41 16.64
C PHE A 66 -1.31 4.47 17.01
N VAL A 67 -2.52 4.39 16.44
CA VAL A 67 -3.67 5.22 16.82
C VAL A 67 -4.83 4.32 17.22
N CYS A 68 -5.32 4.49 18.44
CA CYS A 68 -6.42 3.68 18.97
C CYS A 68 -7.77 4.08 18.35
N LYS A 69 -8.76 3.20 18.49
CA LYS A 69 -10.12 3.36 17.98
C LYS A 69 -10.77 4.68 18.38
N ASN A 70 -10.54 5.10 19.63
CA ASN A 70 -11.14 6.30 20.20
C ASN A 70 -10.46 7.59 19.74
N CYS A 71 -9.22 7.52 19.25
CA CYS A 71 -8.50 8.67 18.71
C CYS A 71 -8.55 8.75 17.19
N SER A 72 -8.96 7.67 16.53
CA SER A 72 -9.11 7.63 15.08
C SER A 72 -10.40 8.29 14.62
N MET A 73 -10.31 9.20 13.64
CA MET A 73 -11.47 9.89 13.05
C MET A 73 -12.40 8.95 12.29
N THR A 74 -11.90 7.80 11.84
CA THR A 74 -12.69 6.77 11.16
C THR A 74 -13.26 5.73 12.12
N GLY A 75 -12.93 5.81 13.42
CA GLY A 75 -13.27 4.77 14.39
C GLY A 75 -12.57 3.44 14.13
N LEU A 76 -11.50 3.43 13.31
CA LEU A 76 -10.66 2.27 13.02
C LEU A 76 -9.25 2.50 13.55
N GLU A 77 -8.70 1.47 14.17
CA GLU A 77 -7.33 1.48 14.68
C GLU A 77 -6.32 1.53 13.53
N SER A 78 -5.21 2.24 13.70
CA SER A 78 -4.13 2.26 12.70
C SER A 78 -2.80 1.88 13.34
N PHE A 79 -2.02 1.08 12.63
CA PHE A 79 -0.69 0.66 13.05
C PHE A 79 0.25 0.64 11.85
N ARG A 80 1.45 1.20 12.03
CA ARG A 80 2.51 1.15 11.03
C ARG A 80 3.87 1.02 11.71
N LYS A 81 4.65 0.01 11.34
CA LYS A 81 6.07 -0.07 11.74
C LYS A 81 6.88 1.01 11.03
N VAL A 82 7.81 1.60 11.77
CA VAL A 82 8.83 2.51 11.26
C VAL A 82 10.17 1.76 11.27
N GLN A 83 11.09 2.19 10.42
CA GLN A 83 12.44 1.65 10.39
C GLN A 83 13.13 1.87 11.74
N ALA A 84 13.49 0.78 12.43
CA ALA A 84 14.23 0.85 13.69
C ALA A 84 15.68 1.29 13.43
N SER A 85 16.20 2.17 14.28
CA SER A 85 17.63 2.41 14.39
C SER A 85 18.30 1.30 15.20
N ILE A 86 19.61 1.07 14.98
CA ILE A 86 20.36 0.08 15.76
C ILE A 86 20.29 0.34 17.28
N PRO A 87 20.41 1.59 17.78
CA PRO A 87 20.20 1.87 19.20
C PRO A 87 18.82 1.41 19.71
N GLN A 88 17.74 1.69 18.98
CA GLN A 88 16.39 1.27 19.36
C GLN A 88 16.26 -0.26 19.41
N MET A 89 16.89 -0.95 18.47
CA MET A 89 16.93 -2.42 18.47
C MET A 89 17.70 -2.94 19.70
N CYS A 90 18.85 -2.36 20.03
CA CYS A 90 19.61 -2.71 21.24
C CYS A 90 18.79 -2.49 22.52
N VAL A 91 18.08 -1.35 22.63
CA VAL A 91 17.20 -1.07 23.77
C VAL A 91 16.09 -2.11 23.88
N THR A 92 15.42 -2.42 22.78
CA THR A 92 14.36 -3.44 22.73
C THR A 92 14.91 -4.81 23.16
N ALA A 93 16.08 -5.21 22.66
CA ALA A 93 16.70 -6.49 23.01
C ALA A 93 17.04 -6.58 24.50
N ILE A 94 17.76 -5.58 25.04
CA ILE A 94 18.17 -5.58 26.45
C ILE A 94 16.95 -5.52 27.37
N ALA A 95 15.92 -4.72 27.04
CA ALA A 95 14.69 -4.64 27.82
C ALA A 95 13.96 -5.98 27.92
N ASN A 96 13.82 -6.69 26.79
CA ASN A 96 13.21 -8.03 26.79
C ASN A 96 14.04 -9.05 27.56
N LEU A 97 15.37 -9.00 27.43
CA LEU A 97 16.26 -9.88 28.18
C LEU A 97 16.20 -9.60 29.70
N GLN A 98 16.13 -8.34 30.11
CA GLN A 98 15.92 -7.93 31.51
C GLN A 98 14.57 -8.42 32.05
N GLN A 99 13.49 -8.20 31.29
CA GLN A 99 12.14 -8.63 31.69
C GLN A 99 12.04 -10.16 31.77
N THR A 100 12.67 -10.89 30.85
CA THR A 100 12.70 -12.35 30.85
C THR A 100 13.45 -12.87 32.07
N ALA A 101 14.64 -12.32 32.37
CA ALA A 101 15.43 -12.67 33.55
C ALA A 101 14.68 -12.39 34.87
N ALA A 102 13.96 -11.27 34.94
CA ALA A 102 13.10 -10.95 36.08
C ALA A 102 11.94 -11.93 36.24
N LYS A 103 11.27 -12.31 35.13
CA LYS A 103 10.18 -13.30 35.12
C LYS A 103 10.64 -14.69 35.57
N GLU A 104 11.87 -15.07 35.25
CA GLU A 104 12.50 -16.33 35.67
C GLU A 104 13.03 -16.30 37.12
N GLY A 105 12.87 -15.18 37.84
CA GLY A 105 13.31 -15.03 39.22
C GLY A 105 14.82 -14.82 39.39
N LYS A 106 15.54 -14.54 38.30
CA LYS A 106 17.00 -14.28 38.30
C LYS A 106 17.28 -12.92 37.64
N PRO A 107 16.94 -11.80 38.30
CA PRO A 107 17.05 -10.47 37.69
C PRO A 107 18.50 -10.20 37.25
N ARG A 108 18.68 -9.94 35.96
CA ARG A 108 19.96 -9.59 35.35
C ARG A 108 19.80 -8.26 34.63
N PHE A 109 20.74 -7.34 34.85
CA PHE A 109 20.70 -5.99 34.26
C PHE A 109 21.73 -5.78 33.15
N LEU A 110 22.74 -6.65 33.07
CA LEU A 110 23.86 -6.57 32.14
C LEU A 110 23.95 -7.82 31.28
N PHE A 111 24.20 -7.64 29.98
CA PHE A 111 24.11 -8.68 28.95
C PHE A 111 25.32 -8.61 28.02
N SER A 112 25.82 -9.78 27.62
CA SER A 112 26.92 -9.87 26.66
C SER A 112 26.42 -9.54 25.27
N LYS A 113 27.17 -8.72 24.54
CA LYS A 113 26.89 -8.44 23.12
C LYS A 113 26.76 -9.74 22.31
N ASP A 114 27.75 -10.63 22.44
CA ASP A 114 27.88 -11.81 21.59
C ASP A 114 27.05 -13.01 22.06
N LYS A 115 26.82 -13.14 23.37
CA LYS A 115 26.08 -14.28 23.93
C LYS A 115 24.58 -14.01 24.15
N ASP A 116 24.18 -12.74 24.29
CA ASP A 116 22.80 -12.39 24.64
C ASP A 116 22.15 -11.46 23.60
N ILE A 117 22.73 -10.27 23.37
CA ILE A 117 22.07 -9.19 22.60
C ILE A 117 21.94 -9.55 21.12
N ILE A 118 23.04 -9.96 20.48
CA ILE A 118 23.06 -10.35 19.07
C ILE A 118 22.17 -11.57 18.82
N PRO A 119 22.28 -12.68 19.59
CA PRO A 119 21.38 -13.82 19.43
C PRO A 119 19.90 -13.46 19.56
N TYR A 120 19.53 -12.58 20.50
CA TYR A 120 18.16 -12.09 20.62
C TYR A 120 17.72 -11.33 19.36
N MET A 121 18.54 -10.38 18.90
CA MET A 121 18.25 -9.62 17.69
C MET A 121 18.16 -10.50 16.44
N ASP A 122 18.99 -11.54 16.34
CA ASP A 122 18.95 -12.52 15.24
C ASP A 122 17.67 -13.34 15.26
N HIS A 123 17.25 -13.82 16.43
CA HIS A 123 16.04 -14.63 16.59
C HIS A 123 14.77 -13.83 16.29
N TYR A 124 14.71 -12.57 16.72
CA TYR A 124 13.53 -11.70 16.58
C TYR A 124 13.67 -10.65 15.48
N TRP A 125 14.56 -10.84 14.52
CA TRP A 125 14.91 -9.84 13.50
C TRP A 125 13.69 -9.26 12.76
N GLU A 126 12.82 -10.13 12.26
CA GLU A 126 11.61 -9.76 11.50
C GLU A 126 10.58 -9.01 12.35
N ALA A 127 10.56 -9.25 13.65
CA ALA A 127 9.68 -8.55 14.57
C ALA A 127 10.21 -7.14 14.86
N MET A 128 11.52 -7.01 15.10
CA MET A 128 12.16 -5.78 15.57
C MET A 128 12.39 -4.73 14.48
N THR A 129 12.61 -5.12 13.23
CA THR A 129 12.98 -4.18 12.16
C THR A 129 12.33 -4.47 10.82
N THR A 130 12.19 -3.43 10.00
CA THR A 130 11.77 -3.55 8.60
C THR A 130 12.93 -3.83 7.65
N MET A 131 14.18 -3.78 8.11
CA MET A 131 15.36 -4.12 7.32
C MET A 131 15.40 -5.60 6.95
N SER A 132 15.72 -5.89 5.70
CA SER A 132 16.07 -7.24 5.27
C SER A 132 17.25 -7.76 6.09
N ARG A 133 17.19 -9.05 6.45
CA ARG A 133 18.26 -9.71 7.20
C ARG A 133 19.52 -9.78 6.34
N ARG A 134 20.64 -9.31 6.88
CA ARG A 134 21.94 -9.41 6.18
C ARG A 134 22.54 -10.78 6.47
N SER A 135 22.91 -11.51 5.41
CA SER A 135 23.57 -12.83 5.52
C SER A 135 24.98 -12.76 6.12
N THR A 136 25.61 -11.58 6.12
CA THR A 136 26.95 -11.36 6.68
C THR A 136 26.89 -10.84 8.11
N GLN A 137 27.68 -11.42 9.02
CA GLN A 137 27.84 -10.97 10.43
C GLN A 137 28.48 -9.56 10.57
N SER A 138 28.73 -8.87 9.47
CA SER A 138 29.31 -7.52 9.44
C SER A 138 28.50 -6.46 10.22
N TRP A 139 27.23 -6.72 10.52
CA TRP A 139 26.40 -5.82 11.32
C TRP A 139 26.67 -5.91 12.84
N TYR A 140 27.35 -6.96 13.31
CA TYR A 140 27.74 -7.12 14.72
C TYR A 140 28.67 -5.97 15.16
N ALA A 141 29.58 -5.56 14.27
CA ALA A 141 30.43 -4.39 14.49
C ALA A 141 29.65 -3.06 14.55
N THR A 142 28.49 -3.00 13.90
CA THR A 142 27.60 -1.82 13.97
C THR A 142 26.84 -1.80 15.29
N VAL A 143 26.40 -2.96 15.80
CA VAL A 143 25.82 -3.10 17.15
C VAL A 143 26.83 -2.64 18.20
N GLN A 144 28.06 -3.15 18.13
CA GLN A 144 29.12 -2.75 19.05
C GLN A 144 29.38 -1.25 19.03
N ARG A 145 29.52 -0.64 17.84
CA ARG A 145 29.70 0.80 17.71
C ARG A 145 28.51 1.59 18.29
N SER A 146 27.29 1.10 18.11
CA SER A 146 26.09 1.74 18.65
C SER A 146 26.03 1.67 20.17
N LEU A 147 26.32 0.49 20.75
CA LEU A 147 26.35 0.30 22.20
C LEU A 147 27.41 1.18 22.85
N ILE A 148 28.61 1.29 22.24
CA ILE A 148 29.71 2.11 22.75
C ILE A 148 29.42 3.61 22.60
N LYS A 149 28.84 4.02 21.46
CA LYS A 149 28.58 5.43 21.17
C LYS A 149 27.62 6.07 22.17
N ASP A 150 26.61 5.31 22.60
CA ASP A 150 25.52 5.80 23.45
C ASP A 150 25.64 5.29 24.91
N ILE A 151 26.87 5.04 25.38
CA ILE A 151 27.16 4.78 26.81
C ILE A 151 26.81 6.03 27.64
N ASN A 152 26.26 5.82 28.84
CA ASN A 152 25.78 6.85 29.77
C ASN A 152 24.57 7.67 29.30
N THR A 153 24.15 7.53 28.03
CA THR A 153 22.90 8.13 27.53
C THR A 153 21.79 7.10 27.46
N LEU A 154 22.02 5.98 26.76
CA LEU A 154 21.06 4.89 26.60
C LEU A 154 21.53 3.60 27.27
N PHE A 155 22.84 3.34 27.25
CA PHE A 155 23.42 2.08 27.72
C PHE A 155 24.37 2.26 28.90
N SER A 156 24.37 1.31 29.82
CA SER A 156 25.42 1.11 30.81
C SER A 156 26.45 0.10 30.28
N TYR A 157 27.70 0.21 30.75
CA TYR A 157 28.81 -0.64 30.33
C TYR A 157 29.62 -1.09 31.54
N GLU A 158 29.88 -2.39 31.64
CA GLU A 158 30.82 -2.97 32.60
C GLU A 158 31.76 -3.96 31.89
N GLU A 159 33.02 -3.93 32.27
CA GLU A 159 34.06 -4.84 31.76
C GLU A 159 34.70 -5.57 32.93
N GLY A 160 34.53 -6.89 32.97
CA GLY A 160 35.10 -7.75 34.00
C GLY A 160 36.08 -8.75 33.41
N ALA A 161 37.10 -9.12 34.18
CA ALA A 161 38.16 -10.04 33.74
C ALA A 161 37.64 -11.40 33.26
N ASP A 162 36.54 -11.91 33.85
CA ASP A 162 35.97 -13.23 33.53
C ASP A 162 34.72 -13.17 32.63
N LEU A 163 33.99 -12.04 32.62
CA LEU A 163 32.69 -11.90 31.94
C LEU A 163 32.78 -11.13 30.62
N GLY A 164 33.90 -10.44 30.36
CA GLY A 164 34.10 -9.64 29.16
C GLY A 164 33.23 -8.37 29.15
N GLN A 165 32.91 -7.89 27.94
CA GLN A 165 32.15 -6.67 27.72
C GLN A 165 30.65 -6.90 27.90
N MET A 166 30.06 -6.23 28.90
CA MET A 166 28.66 -6.36 29.26
C MET A 166 27.94 -5.01 29.14
N TYR A 167 26.70 -5.05 28.64
CA TYR A 167 25.89 -3.86 28.37
C TYR A 167 24.52 -3.97 29.04
N GLY A 168 24.03 -2.86 29.59
CA GLY A 168 22.69 -2.75 30.17
C GLY A 168 21.98 -1.48 29.70
N LEU A 169 20.77 -1.25 30.21
CA LEU A 169 20.08 0.03 30.03
C LEU A 169 20.46 1.00 31.15
N THR A 170 20.66 2.26 30.81
CA THR A 170 20.84 3.33 31.81
C THR A 170 19.57 3.57 32.62
N CYS A 171 18.39 3.43 31.99
CA CYS A 171 17.10 3.50 32.67
C CYS A 171 16.67 2.09 33.14
N ALA A 172 16.60 1.89 34.46
CA ALA A 172 16.17 0.61 35.05
C ALA A 172 14.64 0.42 34.99
N ASP A 173 13.86 1.49 34.84
CA ASP A 173 12.41 1.43 34.73
C ASP A 173 11.98 1.18 33.28
N LEU A 174 11.70 -0.09 32.99
CA LEU A 174 11.25 -0.53 31.66
C LEU A 174 9.93 0.11 31.22
N THR A 175 9.12 0.66 32.15
CA THR A 175 7.87 1.34 31.79
C THR A 175 8.11 2.66 31.04
N GLN A 176 9.32 3.23 31.14
CA GLN A 176 9.71 4.45 30.42
C GLN A 176 10.05 4.21 28.95
N ILE A 177 10.21 2.95 28.54
CA ILE A 177 10.50 2.61 27.14
C ILE A 177 9.23 2.81 26.32
N LYS A 178 9.27 3.81 25.44
CA LYS A 178 8.15 4.18 24.56
C LYS A 178 8.65 4.72 23.22
N PRO A 179 7.83 4.62 22.15
CA PRO A 179 8.11 5.31 20.89
C PRO A 179 8.30 6.83 21.09
N SER A 180 9.23 7.43 20.34
CA SER A 180 9.31 8.88 20.21
C SER A 180 8.46 9.29 19.01
N TYR A 181 7.27 9.82 19.29
CA TYR A 181 6.45 10.48 18.28
C TYR A 181 6.96 11.92 18.15
N ASP A 182 7.83 12.21 17.17
CA ASP A 182 8.23 13.60 16.92
C ASP A 182 7.00 14.44 16.56
N ASP A 183 6.94 15.71 16.98
CA ASP A 183 5.81 16.64 16.80
C ASP A 183 5.34 16.83 15.34
N SER A 184 6.12 16.36 14.35
CA SER A 184 5.69 16.25 12.95
C SER A 184 4.64 15.16 12.69
N THR A 185 4.35 14.31 13.68
CA THR A 185 3.31 13.28 13.63
C THR A 185 2.02 13.65 14.36
N SER A 186 1.95 14.85 14.93
CA SER A 186 0.72 15.51 15.36
C SER A 186 0.50 16.78 14.53
N LEU A 187 -0.68 16.92 13.94
CA LEU A 187 -1.07 17.93 12.95
C LEU A 187 -0.63 17.63 11.50
N ALA A 188 -1.57 16.99 10.80
CA ALA A 188 -1.92 17.44 9.46
C ALA A 188 -2.22 18.95 9.50
N SER A 189 -1.24 19.78 9.10
CA SER A 189 -1.44 21.18 8.74
C SER A 189 -0.30 21.61 7.82
N GLN A 190 -0.71 22.18 6.70
CA GLN A 190 0.09 22.56 5.54
C GLN A 190 1.22 23.54 5.88
N ASN A 191 2.36 23.44 5.19
CA ASN A 191 2.87 24.61 4.47
C ASN A 191 3.94 24.31 3.40
N ILE A 192 3.67 24.90 2.24
CA ILE A 192 4.50 24.99 1.05
C ILE A 192 5.66 25.96 1.30
N SER A 193 6.91 25.56 1.01
CA SER A 193 7.89 26.54 0.51
C SER A 193 9.04 25.93 -0.32
N LYS A 194 9.04 26.38 -1.59
CA LYS A 194 10.16 26.73 -2.48
C LYS A 194 11.31 25.73 -2.71
N SER A 195 11.27 25.22 -3.94
CA SER A 195 12.36 24.75 -4.80
C SER A 195 13.74 25.37 -4.56
N ARG A 196 14.78 24.52 -4.60
CA ARG A 196 16.09 24.90 -5.13
C ARG A 196 16.67 23.77 -5.99
N GLN A 197 16.88 24.11 -7.26
CA GLN A 197 17.40 23.29 -8.34
C GLN A 197 18.84 22.83 -8.06
N GLN A 198 19.16 21.56 -8.36
CA GLN A 198 20.53 21.18 -8.74
C GLN A 198 20.53 20.32 -10.00
N LYS A 199 21.37 20.76 -10.95
CA LYS A 199 21.51 20.29 -12.32
C LYS A 199 22.16 18.91 -12.39
N ARG A 200 21.72 18.12 -13.37
CA ARG A 200 22.34 16.88 -13.86
C ARG A 200 23.82 17.07 -14.22
N LYS A 201 24.67 16.11 -13.84
CA LYS A 201 25.93 15.79 -14.52
C LYS A 201 25.94 14.30 -14.86
N LEU A 202 26.08 13.98 -16.15
CA LEU A 202 26.49 12.65 -16.62
C LEU A 202 28.02 12.54 -16.51
N PRO A 203 28.58 11.36 -16.21
CA PRO A 203 29.96 11.06 -16.55
C PRO A 203 30.05 10.17 -17.79
N ASN A 204 30.94 10.60 -18.67
CA ASN A 204 31.38 9.97 -19.90
C ASN A 204 32.42 8.87 -19.61
N THR A 205 32.58 7.98 -20.57
CA THR A 205 33.48 6.82 -20.60
C THR A 205 34.97 7.20 -20.69
N GLU A 206 35.83 6.36 -20.11
CA GLU A 206 37.18 5.92 -20.55
C GLU A 206 38.35 6.02 -19.53
N GLN A 207 39.01 4.85 -19.38
CA GLN A 207 40.39 4.57 -18.92
C GLN A 207 40.73 4.89 -17.45
N GLY A 208 41.31 4.00 -16.63
CA GLY A 208 41.89 2.67 -16.77
C GLY A 208 42.73 2.43 -15.49
N GLY A 209 42.72 1.22 -14.93
CA GLY A 209 43.56 0.89 -13.76
C GLY A 209 42.96 -0.20 -12.86
N ALA A 210 43.39 -1.43 -13.10
CA ALA A 210 42.98 -2.63 -12.37
C ALA A 210 43.41 -2.63 -10.89
N LEU A 211 42.60 -3.27 -10.02
CA LEU A 211 43.00 -4.44 -9.22
C LEU A 211 41.89 -4.82 -8.21
N GLY A 212 41.31 -6.00 -8.42
CA GLY A 212 40.83 -6.93 -7.40
C GLY A 212 39.78 -6.47 -6.38
N LYS A 213 38.51 -6.84 -6.62
CA LYS A 213 37.62 -7.32 -5.55
C LYS A 213 36.51 -8.18 -6.16
N LYS A 214 36.54 -9.47 -5.80
CA LYS A 214 35.49 -10.45 -6.09
C LYS A 214 34.14 -9.88 -5.66
N SER A 215 33.29 -9.63 -6.64
CA SER A 215 31.92 -9.19 -6.48
C SER A 215 31.12 -10.28 -5.75
N ARG A 216 30.70 -10.02 -4.50
CA ARG A 216 29.68 -10.84 -3.82
C ARG A 216 28.31 -10.44 -4.37
N LEU A 217 27.97 -10.97 -5.53
CA LEU A 217 26.61 -11.06 -6.04
C LEU A 217 26.03 -12.37 -5.48
N GLY A 218 25.03 -12.31 -4.61
CA GLY A 218 24.39 -13.54 -4.11
C GLY A 218 23.61 -13.44 -2.81
N ALA A 219 22.94 -12.32 -2.50
CA ALA A 219 22.12 -12.23 -1.28
C ALA A 219 20.89 -11.32 -1.36
N ASP A 220 20.40 -10.96 -2.57
CA ASP A 220 19.34 -9.93 -2.67
C ASP A 220 18.27 -10.23 -3.75
N VAL A 221 17.90 -11.51 -3.86
CA VAL A 221 16.75 -11.95 -4.69
C VAL A 221 15.59 -12.48 -3.84
N SER A 222 15.84 -12.90 -2.59
CA SER A 222 14.85 -13.54 -1.71
C SER A 222 14.34 -12.65 -0.55
N ALA A 223 14.82 -11.41 -0.43
CA ALA A 223 14.22 -10.47 0.52
C ALA A 223 12.97 -9.85 -0.09
N LEU A 224 11.79 -10.13 0.48
CA LEU A 224 10.57 -9.33 0.27
C LEU A 224 10.94 -7.85 0.39
N VAL A 225 11.09 -7.16 -0.73
CA VAL A 225 11.25 -5.71 -0.72
C VAL A 225 9.91 -5.17 -0.31
N LYS A 226 9.82 -4.79 0.97
CA LYS A 226 8.58 -4.31 1.57
C LYS A 226 8.07 -3.14 0.75
N LEU A 227 6.85 -3.28 0.25
CA LEU A 227 6.17 -2.21 -0.44
C LEU A 227 6.03 -1.02 0.52
N PRO A 228 6.07 0.22 0.01
CA PRO A 228 5.67 1.39 0.77
C PRO A 228 4.29 1.20 1.41
N ALA A 229 3.97 1.98 2.46
CA ALA A 229 2.69 1.88 3.17
C ALA A 229 1.45 2.02 2.25
N HIS A 230 1.60 2.70 1.12
CA HIS A 230 0.56 2.84 0.09
C HIS A 230 0.44 1.65 -0.87
N GLY A 231 1.12 0.52 -0.61
CA GLY A 231 0.91 -0.77 -1.28
C GLY A 231 1.37 -0.86 -2.74
N TYR A 232 2.27 0.02 -3.18
CA TYR A 232 2.83 -0.04 -4.55
C TYR A 232 4.21 0.66 -4.60
N PRO A 233 5.13 0.33 -5.53
CA PRO A 233 6.41 1.04 -5.64
C PRO A 233 6.24 2.49 -6.14
N LEU A 234 6.90 3.45 -5.48
CA LEU A 234 6.93 4.86 -5.91
C LEU A 234 7.52 5.01 -7.32
N GLU A 235 8.53 4.20 -7.61
CA GLU A 235 9.13 4.11 -8.93
C GLU A 235 8.81 2.75 -9.55
N HIS A 236 8.13 2.78 -10.68
CA HIS A 236 7.67 1.62 -11.42
C HIS A 236 7.82 1.89 -12.92
N PRO A 237 7.97 0.83 -13.73
CA PRO A 237 7.93 0.98 -15.17
C PRO A 237 6.52 1.40 -15.61
N PHE A 238 6.42 2.43 -16.44
CA PHE A 238 5.16 2.82 -17.08
C PHE A 238 4.92 1.96 -18.32
N ASN A 239 3.65 1.69 -18.62
CA ASN A 239 3.26 1.02 -19.85
C ASN A 239 3.77 1.84 -21.05
N LYS A 240 4.62 1.23 -21.88
CA LYS A 240 5.32 1.91 -22.97
C LYS A 240 5.65 0.92 -24.09
N ASP A 241 5.71 1.42 -25.32
CA ASP A 241 6.13 0.66 -26.52
C ASP A 241 5.29 -0.61 -26.75
N GLY A 242 4.02 -0.59 -26.32
CA GLY A 242 3.09 -1.71 -26.43
C GLY A 242 3.34 -2.82 -25.42
N TYR A 243 3.95 -2.51 -24.27
CA TYR A 243 4.11 -3.44 -23.16
C TYR A 243 3.48 -2.90 -21.88
N ARG A 244 2.90 -3.81 -21.10
CA ARG A 244 2.39 -3.58 -19.76
C ARG A 244 3.25 -4.30 -18.75
N TYR A 245 3.39 -3.65 -17.61
CA TYR A 245 4.17 -4.17 -16.50
C TYR A 245 3.27 -4.37 -15.29
N ILE A 246 3.10 -5.63 -14.91
CA ILE A 246 2.20 -6.04 -13.85
C ILE A 246 3.05 -6.44 -12.65
N LEU A 247 2.91 -5.73 -11.54
CA LEU A 247 3.71 -5.97 -10.35
C LEU A 247 3.49 -7.39 -9.83
N ALA A 248 4.59 -8.11 -9.65
CA ALA A 248 4.61 -9.47 -9.18
C ALA A 248 5.11 -9.55 -7.74
N GLU A 249 4.49 -10.43 -6.95
CA GLU A 249 4.94 -10.80 -5.62
C GLU A 249 5.29 -12.29 -5.57
N PRO A 250 6.21 -12.72 -4.67
CA PRO A 250 6.53 -14.13 -4.54
C PRO A 250 5.29 -14.94 -4.17
N ASP A 251 5.03 -16.04 -4.87
CA ASP A 251 3.89 -16.90 -4.56
C ASP A 251 4.29 -17.92 -3.49
N PRO A 252 3.64 -17.92 -2.30
CA PRO A 252 3.96 -18.86 -1.23
C PRO A 252 3.52 -20.31 -1.54
N HIS A 253 2.62 -20.52 -2.49
CA HIS A 253 2.11 -21.85 -2.85
C HIS A 253 2.78 -22.43 -4.10
N ALA A 254 3.73 -21.71 -4.70
CA ALA A 254 4.42 -22.21 -5.88
C ALA A 254 5.26 -23.45 -5.55
N PRO A 255 5.21 -24.50 -6.39
CA PRO A 255 6.06 -25.67 -6.22
C PRO A 255 7.53 -25.29 -6.38
N PHE A 256 8.41 -26.00 -5.69
CA PHE A 256 9.87 -25.79 -5.70
C PHE A 256 10.32 -24.41 -5.17
N ARG A 257 9.42 -23.65 -4.53
CA ARG A 257 9.74 -22.33 -3.99
C ARG A 257 10.86 -22.37 -2.96
N GLN A 258 10.77 -23.32 -2.02
CA GLN A 258 11.80 -23.50 -0.98
C GLN A 258 13.15 -23.88 -1.60
N GLU A 259 13.16 -24.80 -2.56
CA GLU A 259 14.38 -25.23 -3.26
C GLU A 259 15.04 -24.09 -4.04
N PHE A 260 14.23 -23.22 -4.66
CA PHE A 260 14.71 -22.02 -5.35
C PHE A 260 15.32 -21.01 -4.38
N ASP A 261 14.68 -20.77 -3.23
CA ASP A 261 15.15 -19.81 -2.22
C ASP A 261 16.42 -20.31 -1.49
N GLU A 262 16.58 -21.62 -1.28
CA GLU A 262 17.70 -22.22 -0.56
C GLU A 262 18.94 -22.47 -1.43
N SER A 263 18.77 -22.63 -2.74
CA SER A 263 19.87 -22.93 -3.66
C SER A 263 20.57 -21.68 -4.17
N ALA A 264 21.88 -21.57 -3.85
CA ALA A 264 22.74 -20.52 -4.36
C ALA A 264 23.01 -20.62 -5.88
N ASP A 265 22.75 -21.78 -6.48
CA ASP A 265 23.02 -22.06 -7.91
C ASP A 265 22.05 -21.34 -8.85
N TRP A 266 20.98 -20.73 -8.31
CA TRP A 266 20.03 -19.90 -9.06
C TRP A 266 20.41 -18.42 -9.12
N ALA A 267 21.47 -18.01 -8.43
CA ALA A 267 21.93 -16.64 -8.46
C ALA A 267 22.33 -16.22 -9.89
N GLY A 268 21.59 -15.26 -10.46
CA GLY A 268 21.86 -14.71 -11.79
C GLY A 268 21.20 -15.46 -12.96
N LYS A 269 20.49 -16.57 -12.70
CA LYS A 269 19.68 -17.26 -13.70
C LYS A 269 18.31 -16.58 -13.89
N PRO A 270 17.64 -16.76 -15.04
CA PRO A 270 16.27 -16.30 -15.22
C PRO A 270 15.34 -16.89 -14.15
N ILE A 271 14.50 -16.04 -13.55
CA ILE A 271 13.54 -16.46 -12.53
C ILE A 271 12.30 -17.04 -13.23
N PRO A 272 11.90 -18.29 -12.95
CA PRO A 272 10.66 -18.84 -13.50
C PRO A 272 9.44 -18.03 -13.06
N GLY A 273 8.59 -17.63 -14.01
CA GLY A 273 7.41 -16.79 -13.76
C GLY A 273 6.45 -17.39 -12.74
N TRP A 274 6.24 -18.70 -12.79
CA TRP A 274 5.29 -19.42 -11.93
C TRP A 274 5.62 -19.41 -10.44
N LEU A 275 6.85 -19.04 -10.05
CA LEU A 275 7.24 -18.83 -8.66
C LEU A 275 6.65 -17.55 -8.05
N TYR A 276 6.05 -16.70 -8.88
CA TYR A 276 5.44 -15.44 -8.51
C TYR A 276 3.96 -15.43 -8.87
N ARG A 277 3.25 -14.41 -8.40
CA ARG A 277 1.85 -14.12 -8.73
C ARG A 277 1.62 -12.62 -8.80
N VAL A 278 0.51 -12.20 -9.37
CA VAL A 278 0.14 -10.78 -9.45
C VAL A 278 -0.11 -10.24 -8.05
N LEU A 279 0.44 -9.07 -7.74
CA LEU A 279 0.12 -8.37 -6.49
C LEU A 279 -1.37 -8.00 -6.48
N SER A 280 -2.09 -8.51 -5.49
CA SER A 280 -3.49 -8.15 -5.26
C SER A 280 -3.57 -7.11 -4.13
N PRO A 281 -3.93 -5.83 -4.42
CA PRO A 281 -3.97 -4.80 -3.38
C PRO A 281 -5.14 -5.03 -2.41
N ASN A 282 -4.89 -4.87 -1.11
CA ASN A 282 -5.92 -5.03 -0.05
C ASN A 282 -6.91 -3.84 0.05
N ALA A 283 -6.90 -2.95 -0.93
CA ALA A 283 -7.75 -1.77 -0.99
C ALA A 283 -7.98 -1.37 -2.46
N VAL A 284 -9.19 -0.95 -2.79
CA VAL A 284 -9.48 -0.29 -4.06
C VAL A 284 -8.99 1.15 -3.97
N LEU A 285 -8.07 1.51 -4.85
CA LEU A 285 -7.35 2.78 -4.84
C LEU A 285 -7.06 3.19 -6.29
N ILE A 286 -6.68 4.43 -6.53
CA ILE A 286 -6.16 4.84 -7.83
C ILE A 286 -4.85 4.06 -8.10
N ALA A 287 -4.75 3.38 -9.25
CA ALA A 287 -3.61 2.57 -9.60
C ALA A 287 -2.43 3.46 -10.01
N LEU A 288 -1.28 3.29 -9.35
CA LEU A 288 -0.10 4.11 -9.65
C LEU A 288 0.54 3.77 -11.00
N HIS A 289 0.48 2.50 -11.41
CA HIS A 289 1.00 2.02 -12.69
C HIS A 289 0.07 2.29 -13.86
N ASP A 290 -1.23 2.45 -13.59
CA ASP A 290 -2.27 2.53 -14.60
C ASP A 290 -2.87 3.93 -14.70
N ARG A 291 -1.96 4.89 -14.90
CA ARG A 291 -2.25 6.32 -15.02
C ARG A 291 -1.28 7.00 -15.97
N ALA A 292 -1.70 8.13 -16.50
CA ALA A 292 -0.78 9.01 -17.19
C ALA A 292 0.31 9.56 -16.22
N PRO A 293 1.59 9.60 -16.62
CA PRO A 293 2.69 10.02 -15.73
C PRO A 293 2.53 11.43 -15.15
N GLN A 294 1.90 12.34 -15.91
CA GLN A 294 1.69 13.74 -15.53
C GLN A 294 0.58 13.95 -14.48
N LEU A 295 -0.26 12.94 -14.22
CA LEU A 295 -1.28 13.05 -13.17
C LEU A 295 -0.61 13.04 -11.79
N LYS A 296 -1.09 13.91 -10.91
CA LYS A 296 -0.66 13.94 -9.52
C LYS A 296 -1.69 13.18 -8.69
N VAL A 297 -1.25 12.14 -8.00
CA VAL A 297 -2.09 11.33 -7.12
C VAL A 297 -1.72 11.68 -5.68
N SER A 298 -2.71 11.84 -4.80
CA SER A 298 -2.49 12.06 -3.38
C SER A 298 -1.79 10.86 -2.71
N GLU A 299 -1.20 11.07 -1.54
CA GLU A 299 -0.48 10.00 -0.81
C GLU A 299 -1.38 8.83 -0.44
N ASP A 300 -2.65 9.10 -0.10
CA ASP A 300 -3.67 8.09 0.20
C ASP A 300 -4.25 7.41 -1.06
N ARG A 301 -3.87 7.87 -2.26
CA ARG A 301 -4.33 7.38 -3.56
C ARG A 301 -5.86 7.43 -3.76
N LEU A 302 -6.52 8.35 -3.08
CA LEU A 302 -7.96 8.60 -3.21
C LEU A 302 -8.29 9.95 -3.85
N SER A 303 -7.29 10.73 -4.25
CA SER A 303 -7.49 11.95 -5.02
C SER A 303 -6.49 12.04 -6.17
N VAL A 304 -6.94 12.64 -7.26
CA VAL A 304 -6.09 12.89 -8.43
C VAL A 304 -6.32 14.29 -8.97
N THR A 305 -5.20 14.94 -9.31
CA THR A 305 -5.19 16.28 -9.89
C THR A 305 -4.60 16.23 -11.29
N GLY A 306 -5.31 16.83 -12.24
CA GLY A 306 -4.89 16.99 -13.62
C GLY A 306 -3.79 18.04 -13.79
N GLU A 307 -3.28 18.20 -15.03
CA GLU A 307 -2.25 19.19 -15.32
C GLU A 307 -2.57 20.12 -16.49
N LYS A 308 -2.21 19.78 -17.74
CA LYS A 308 -2.47 20.62 -18.92
C LYS A 308 -3.59 20.04 -19.77
N GLY A 309 -3.28 18.96 -20.49
CA GLY A 309 -4.22 18.26 -21.37
C GLY A 309 -5.08 17.25 -20.62
N TYR A 310 -5.98 16.58 -21.37
CA TYR A 310 -6.69 15.43 -20.86
C TYR A 310 -5.73 14.28 -20.61
N CYS A 311 -5.88 13.63 -19.46
CA CYS A 311 -5.21 12.40 -19.12
C CYS A 311 -6.03 11.63 -18.10
N MET A 312 -5.73 10.35 -17.92
CA MET A 312 -6.59 9.41 -17.21
C MET A 312 -5.82 8.58 -16.19
N ALA A 313 -6.52 8.17 -15.13
CA ALA A 313 -6.11 7.16 -14.19
C ALA A 313 -7.26 6.16 -13.96
N ARG A 314 -6.91 4.89 -13.79
CA ARG A 314 -7.85 3.82 -13.43
C ARG A 314 -7.69 3.41 -11.96
N ALA A 315 -8.72 2.81 -11.40
CA ALA A 315 -8.63 2.15 -10.11
C ALA A 315 -7.84 0.84 -10.20
N SER A 316 -7.42 0.31 -9.05
CA SER A 316 -6.65 -0.94 -8.95
C SER A 316 -7.45 -2.21 -9.24
N HIS A 317 -8.78 -2.13 -9.16
CA HIS A 317 -9.69 -3.27 -9.32
C HIS A 317 -10.67 -3.03 -10.46
N TYR A 318 -11.15 -4.12 -11.02
CA TYR A 318 -12.12 -4.14 -12.11
C TYR A 318 -13.26 -5.11 -11.85
N VAL A 319 -14.32 -4.96 -12.63
CA VAL A 319 -15.52 -5.80 -12.59
C VAL A 319 -15.81 -6.37 -13.97
N THR A 320 -16.32 -7.60 -14.03
CA THR A 320 -16.63 -8.33 -15.27
C THR A 320 -18.08 -8.83 -15.33
N LYS A 321 -18.78 -8.82 -14.19
CA LYS A 321 -20.13 -9.35 -13.99
C LYS A 321 -20.75 -8.68 -12.76
N GLY A 322 -22.07 -8.72 -12.62
CA GLY A 322 -22.77 -8.19 -11.44
C GLY A 322 -23.10 -6.70 -11.53
N CYS A 323 -23.56 -6.13 -10.42
CA CYS A 323 -24.00 -4.73 -10.34
C CYS A 323 -23.10 -3.99 -9.33
N TRP A 324 -22.36 -2.99 -9.79
CA TRP A 324 -21.29 -2.36 -9.01
C TRP A 324 -21.39 -0.85 -9.01
N TYR A 325 -21.03 -0.24 -7.88
CA TYR A 325 -21.14 1.20 -7.64
C TYR A 325 -19.86 1.80 -7.04
N TRP A 326 -19.52 3.01 -7.49
CA TRP A 326 -18.52 3.88 -6.85
C TRP A 326 -18.90 5.36 -6.96
N GLU A 327 -18.28 6.19 -6.13
CA GLU A 327 -18.51 7.64 -6.11
C GLU A 327 -17.23 8.44 -6.38
N ALA A 328 -17.41 9.66 -6.87
CA ALA A 328 -16.36 10.66 -6.95
C ALA A 328 -16.89 12.04 -6.56
N THR A 329 -16.10 12.83 -5.83
CA THR A 329 -16.41 14.24 -5.56
C THR A 329 -15.49 15.14 -6.37
N VAL A 330 -16.04 16.17 -7.00
CA VAL A 330 -15.24 17.21 -7.64
C VAL A 330 -14.80 18.20 -6.56
N GLU A 331 -13.52 18.19 -6.22
CA GLU A 331 -12.97 18.99 -5.12
C GLU A 331 -12.59 20.42 -5.56
N ASP A 332 -11.99 20.55 -6.74
CA ASP A 332 -11.56 21.83 -7.31
C ASP A 332 -11.75 21.78 -8.83
N MET A 333 -12.45 22.75 -9.40
CA MET A 333 -12.67 22.84 -10.84
C MET A 333 -12.42 24.26 -11.36
N PRO A 334 -11.13 24.64 -11.58
CA PRO A 334 -10.77 25.97 -12.05
C PRO A 334 -11.38 26.35 -13.41
N ASP A 335 -11.43 27.63 -13.73
CA ASP A 335 -12.03 28.09 -14.98
C ASP A 335 -11.38 27.49 -16.24
N GLY A 336 -12.24 27.03 -17.15
CA GLY A 336 -11.83 26.38 -18.39
C GLY A 336 -11.16 25.00 -18.19
N SER A 337 -11.24 24.44 -16.99
CA SER A 337 -10.94 23.04 -16.69
C SER A 337 -12.18 22.16 -16.94
N ALA A 338 -11.99 20.85 -16.99
CA ALA A 338 -13.08 19.90 -17.14
C ALA A 338 -12.65 18.49 -16.72
N CYS A 339 -13.60 17.65 -16.35
CA CYS A 339 -13.33 16.24 -16.13
C CYS A 339 -14.35 15.36 -16.85
N ARG A 340 -13.94 14.11 -17.09
CA ARG A 340 -14.77 13.02 -17.58
C ARG A 340 -14.57 11.82 -16.67
N LEU A 341 -15.66 11.34 -16.10
CA LEU A 341 -15.64 10.27 -15.10
C LEU A 341 -16.55 9.14 -15.56
N GLY A 342 -16.22 7.90 -15.21
CA GLY A 342 -17.03 6.75 -15.59
C GLY A 342 -16.23 5.44 -15.57
N TRP A 343 -16.44 4.62 -16.59
CA TRP A 343 -15.89 3.27 -16.68
C TRP A 343 -14.98 3.15 -17.90
N GLY A 344 -13.80 2.56 -17.70
CA GLY A 344 -12.81 2.30 -18.74
C GLY A 344 -12.35 0.86 -18.71
N GLN A 345 -12.08 0.28 -19.88
CA GLN A 345 -11.42 -1.01 -20.01
C GLN A 345 -9.90 -0.85 -20.05
N GLU A 346 -9.18 -1.97 -19.97
CA GLU A 346 -7.72 -2.03 -19.87
C GLU A 346 -6.97 -1.24 -20.98
N TYR A 347 -7.52 -1.22 -22.20
CA TYR A 347 -6.90 -0.57 -23.36
C TYR A 347 -7.40 0.86 -23.60
N ALA A 348 -8.18 1.43 -22.69
CA ALA A 348 -8.53 2.84 -22.77
C ALA A 348 -7.26 3.70 -22.68
N ASN A 349 -7.07 4.60 -23.65
CA ASN A 349 -5.82 5.36 -23.76
C ASN A 349 -5.67 6.36 -22.60
N LEU A 350 -4.65 6.13 -21.75
CA LEU A 350 -4.39 6.95 -20.58
C LEU A 350 -4.04 8.42 -20.89
N GLN A 351 -3.56 8.70 -22.10
CA GLN A 351 -3.22 10.05 -22.58
C GLN A 351 -4.40 10.75 -23.29
N ALA A 352 -5.57 10.12 -23.33
CA ALA A 352 -6.77 10.64 -23.98
C ALA A 352 -7.89 10.89 -22.95
N PRO A 353 -8.89 11.72 -23.29
CA PRO A 353 -10.08 11.83 -22.47
C PRO A 353 -10.84 10.49 -22.43
N LEU A 354 -11.44 10.14 -21.27
CA LEU A 354 -12.32 8.97 -21.20
C LEU A 354 -13.45 9.09 -22.23
N GLY A 355 -13.76 7.99 -22.90
CA GLY A 355 -14.70 7.94 -24.02
C GLY A 355 -14.16 8.48 -25.35
N TYR A 356 -12.84 8.62 -25.50
CA TYR A 356 -12.19 8.89 -26.80
C TYR A 356 -12.24 7.68 -27.74
N ASP A 357 -11.99 6.49 -27.20
CA ASP A 357 -11.93 5.22 -27.92
C ASP A 357 -13.15 4.32 -27.59
N LYS A 358 -13.11 3.08 -28.07
CA LYS A 358 -14.13 2.04 -27.82
C LYS A 358 -14.09 1.47 -26.40
N PHE A 359 -13.02 1.76 -25.66
CA PHE A 359 -12.75 1.16 -24.36
C PHE A 359 -13.24 2.04 -23.20
N GLY A 360 -13.75 3.24 -23.47
CA GLY A 360 -14.21 4.18 -22.45
C GLY A 360 -15.67 4.60 -22.57
N TYR A 361 -16.33 4.73 -21.42
CA TYR A 361 -17.69 5.25 -21.29
C TYR A 361 -17.68 6.31 -20.19
N SER A 362 -18.02 7.56 -20.54
CA SER A 362 -17.85 8.68 -19.60
C SER A 362 -18.99 9.66 -19.58
N TRP A 363 -19.05 10.40 -18.48
CA TRP A 363 -19.85 11.58 -18.29
C TRP A 363 -18.95 12.80 -18.16
N ARG A 364 -19.21 13.85 -18.93
CA ARG A 364 -18.42 15.09 -18.93
C ARG A 364 -19.06 16.15 -18.02
N SER A 365 -18.24 16.79 -17.18
CA SER A 365 -18.67 17.88 -16.28
C SER A 365 -19.39 19.00 -17.04
N ARG A 366 -18.76 19.46 -18.13
CA ARG A 366 -19.32 20.50 -18.99
C ARG A 366 -20.53 19.99 -19.78
N LYS A 367 -21.70 20.60 -19.54
CA LYS A 367 -22.98 20.33 -20.22
C LYS A 367 -23.56 18.92 -20.01
N GLY A 368 -23.02 18.13 -19.06
CA GLY A 368 -23.56 16.83 -18.68
C GLY A 368 -23.69 15.82 -19.82
N THR A 369 -22.76 15.88 -20.78
CA THR A 369 -22.80 15.02 -21.98
C THR A 369 -22.12 13.68 -21.72
N ARG A 370 -22.73 12.59 -22.19
CA ARG A 370 -22.11 11.26 -22.20
C ARG A 370 -21.22 11.08 -23.44
N PHE A 371 -20.04 10.47 -23.28
CA PHE A 371 -19.03 10.27 -24.32
C PHE A 371 -18.60 8.81 -24.42
N HIS A 372 -18.57 8.31 -25.66
CA HIS A 372 -18.04 7.00 -26.07
C HIS A 372 -17.61 7.11 -27.54
N GLU A 373 -16.48 6.51 -27.93
CA GLU A 373 -15.94 6.60 -29.30
C GLU A 373 -15.80 8.03 -29.82
N SER A 374 -15.44 8.98 -28.96
CA SER A 374 -15.39 10.43 -29.23
C SER A 374 -16.74 11.07 -29.59
N HIS A 375 -17.84 10.33 -29.59
CA HIS A 375 -19.19 10.83 -29.82
C HIS A 375 -19.83 11.30 -28.52
N GLY A 376 -20.03 12.61 -28.40
CA GLY A 376 -20.74 13.23 -27.28
C GLY A 376 -22.23 13.34 -27.56
N LYS A 377 -23.08 12.81 -26.66
CA LYS A 377 -24.54 12.99 -26.69
C LYS A 377 -24.98 13.73 -25.43
N HIS A 378 -25.95 14.64 -25.56
CA HIS A 378 -26.58 15.22 -24.38
C HIS A 378 -27.25 14.12 -23.56
N TYR A 379 -27.16 14.23 -22.24
CA TYR A 379 -27.60 13.19 -21.31
C TYR A 379 -28.24 13.82 -20.08
N SER A 380 -27.57 14.80 -19.48
CA SER A 380 -28.09 15.52 -18.31
C SER A 380 -27.52 16.94 -18.23
N ASN A 381 -27.87 17.65 -17.15
CA ASN A 381 -27.20 18.89 -16.82
C ASN A 381 -25.75 18.64 -16.40
N GLY A 382 -24.91 19.68 -16.55
CA GLY A 382 -23.52 19.63 -16.08
C GLY A 382 -23.41 19.47 -14.57
N TYR A 383 -22.24 19.04 -14.14
CA TYR A 383 -21.83 19.01 -12.74
C TYR A 383 -20.58 19.89 -12.55
N ALA A 384 -20.39 20.36 -11.33
CA ALA A 384 -19.37 21.34 -10.98
C ALA A 384 -18.67 20.95 -9.67
N GLU A 385 -17.78 21.82 -9.21
CA GLU A 385 -17.13 21.74 -7.90
C GLU A 385 -18.16 21.55 -6.78
N GLY A 386 -17.85 20.66 -5.83
CA GLY A 386 -18.70 20.28 -4.71
C GLY A 386 -19.71 19.16 -5.01
N ASP A 387 -20.02 18.88 -6.29
CA ASP A 387 -20.92 17.78 -6.63
C ASP A 387 -20.28 16.41 -6.35
N THR A 388 -21.06 15.52 -5.73
CA THR A 388 -20.73 14.10 -5.58
C THR A 388 -21.47 13.29 -6.64
N LEU A 389 -20.74 12.47 -7.39
CA LEU A 389 -21.23 11.76 -8.55
C LEU A 389 -21.14 10.26 -8.29
N GLY A 390 -22.24 9.55 -8.55
CA GLY A 390 -22.29 8.09 -8.45
C GLY A 390 -22.22 7.44 -9.83
N PHE A 391 -21.57 6.30 -9.90
CA PHE A 391 -21.34 5.56 -11.13
C PHE A 391 -21.71 4.10 -10.92
N LEU A 392 -22.82 3.68 -11.53
CA LEU A 392 -23.31 2.31 -11.48
C LEU A 392 -23.03 1.61 -12.81
N ILE A 393 -22.53 0.38 -12.77
CA ILE A 393 -22.46 -0.51 -13.92
C ILE A 393 -23.16 -1.83 -13.60
N THR A 394 -23.98 -2.30 -14.52
CA THR A 394 -24.63 -3.61 -14.45
C THR A 394 -24.11 -4.45 -15.61
N LEU A 395 -23.51 -5.59 -15.28
CA LEU A 395 -22.93 -6.54 -16.22
C LEU A 395 -23.64 -7.89 -16.05
N PRO A 396 -24.19 -8.49 -17.13
CA PRO A 396 -24.81 -9.80 -17.06
C PRO A 396 -23.86 -10.86 -16.50
N LYS A 397 -24.41 -11.77 -15.69
CA LYS A 397 -23.71 -13.00 -15.31
C LYS A 397 -23.80 -13.95 -16.51
N GLU A 398 -22.79 -14.01 -17.36
CA GLU A 398 -22.73 -15.03 -18.40
C GLU A 398 -22.41 -16.41 -17.80
N ASN A 399 -23.08 -17.45 -18.29
CA ASN A 399 -22.95 -18.85 -17.85
C ASN A 399 -21.84 -19.64 -18.59
N GLU A 400 -21.11 -19.04 -19.54
CA GLU A 400 -20.17 -19.78 -20.39
C GLU A 400 -18.72 -19.27 -20.30
N THR A 401 -17.85 -20.18 -19.86
CA THR A 401 -16.37 -20.26 -19.96
C THR A 401 -15.49 -19.39 -19.03
N SER A 402 -14.58 -20.11 -18.34
CA SER A 402 -13.48 -19.72 -17.44
C SER A 402 -13.57 -18.35 -16.77
N TYR A 403 -14.09 -18.35 -15.53
CA TYR A 403 -14.08 -17.19 -14.63
C TYR A 403 -12.69 -16.89 -14.04
N ALA A 404 -11.66 -17.68 -14.37
CA ALA A 404 -10.35 -17.52 -13.80
C ALA A 404 -9.63 -16.30 -14.42
N PRO A 405 -9.19 -15.32 -13.61
CA PRO A 405 -8.32 -14.24 -14.10
C PRO A 405 -6.99 -14.78 -14.64
N SER A 406 -6.31 -13.99 -15.46
CA SER A 406 -4.98 -14.32 -15.94
C SER A 406 -3.99 -14.42 -14.78
N THR A 407 -3.19 -15.50 -14.74
CA THR A 407 -2.18 -15.72 -13.69
C THR A 407 -0.83 -15.13 -14.06
N PHE A 408 -0.56 -14.93 -15.36
CA PHE A 408 0.72 -14.50 -15.92
C PHE A 408 1.92 -15.39 -15.55
N LYS A 409 1.69 -16.57 -14.95
CA LYS A 409 2.74 -17.49 -14.47
C LYS A 409 3.61 -18.06 -15.59
N ASP A 410 3.11 -18.04 -16.83
CA ASP A 410 3.82 -18.40 -18.06
C ASP A 410 4.65 -17.24 -18.65
N ARG A 411 4.55 -16.04 -18.08
CA ARG A 411 5.20 -14.83 -18.60
C ARG A 411 6.58 -14.62 -17.96
N PRO A 412 7.51 -13.98 -18.70
CA PRO A 412 8.79 -13.60 -18.15
C PRO A 412 8.65 -12.54 -17.05
N LEU A 413 9.51 -12.64 -16.05
CA LEU A 413 9.67 -11.62 -15.00
C LEU A 413 10.83 -10.69 -15.36
N VAL A 414 10.59 -9.39 -15.24
CA VAL A 414 11.60 -8.35 -15.41
C VAL A 414 11.83 -7.65 -14.07
N LYS A 415 13.10 -7.52 -13.67
CA LYS A 415 13.49 -6.76 -12.48
C LYS A 415 13.61 -5.29 -12.81
N PHE A 416 12.78 -4.46 -12.18
CA PHE A 416 12.94 -3.01 -12.21
C PHE A 416 13.22 -2.51 -10.79
N LYS A 417 14.44 -1.98 -10.61
CA LYS A 417 14.99 -1.65 -9.29
C LYS A 417 14.96 -2.87 -8.37
N SER A 418 14.15 -2.81 -7.31
CA SER A 418 14.03 -3.84 -6.28
C SER A 418 12.75 -4.67 -6.42
N HIS A 419 11.93 -4.45 -7.45
CA HIS A 419 10.67 -5.17 -7.64
C HIS A 419 10.66 -5.95 -8.96
N LEU A 420 9.87 -7.01 -9.00
CA LEU A 420 9.68 -7.86 -10.17
C LEU A 420 8.32 -7.58 -10.80
N TYR A 421 8.27 -7.59 -12.12
CA TYR A 421 7.06 -7.34 -12.89
C TYR A 421 6.92 -8.42 -13.95
N TYR A 422 5.70 -8.89 -14.17
CA TYR A 422 5.38 -9.57 -15.42
C TYR A 422 5.37 -8.56 -16.56
N GLU A 423 5.96 -8.94 -17.68
CA GLU A 423 5.89 -8.18 -18.92
C GLU A 423 4.87 -8.84 -19.86
N GLU A 424 3.87 -8.07 -20.28
CA GLU A 424 2.88 -8.51 -21.25
C GLU A 424 2.81 -7.55 -22.43
N LYS A 425 2.83 -8.10 -23.65
CA LYS A 425 2.62 -7.32 -24.86
C LYS A 425 1.16 -6.93 -25.03
N ASP A 426 0.89 -5.65 -25.24
CA ASP A 426 -0.41 -5.12 -25.58
C ASP A 426 -0.90 -5.66 -26.92
N ARG A 427 -2.16 -6.12 -26.93
CA ARG A 427 -2.82 -6.68 -28.11
C ARG A 427 -3.98 -5.82 -28.58
N VAL A 428 -3.85 -4.49 -28.47
CA VAL A 428 -4.93 -3.51 -28.75
C VAL A 428 -5.66 -3.79 -30.08
N ASN A 429 -4.92 -4.04 -31.16
CA ASN A 429 -5.50 -4.31 -32.48
C ASN A 429 -6.29 -5.63 -32.55
N GLU A 430 -5.86 -6.66 -31.84
CA GLU A 430 -6.58 -7.94 -31.76
C GLU A 430 -7.83 -7.78 -30.90
N THR A 431 -7.70 -7.13 -29.75
CA THR A 431 -8.83 -6.82 -28.86
C THR A 431 -9.89 -5.99 -29.57
N LEU A 432 -9.50 -4.96 -30.32
CA LEU A 432 -10.42 -4.15 -31.11
C LEU A 432 -11.21 -4.97 -32.13
N LYS A 433 -10.59 -6.00 -32.72
CA LYS A 433 -11.26 -6.90 -33.69
C LYS A 433 -12.17 -7.93 -33.02
N SER A 434 -11.87 -8.30 -31.77
CA SER A 434 -12.65 -9.28 -31.00
C SER A 434 -13.72 -8.65 -30.11
N LEU A 435 -13.86 -7.31 -30.09
CA LEU A 435 -14.90 -6.61 -29.35
C LEU A 435 -16.29 -7.13 -29.74
N LYS A 436 -17.01 -7.65 -28.75
CA LYS A 436 -18.40 -8.09 -28.87
C LYS A 436 -19.24 -7.31 -27.90
N VAL A 437 -20.40 -6.86 -28.35
CA VAL A 437 -21.41 -6.27 -27.47
C VAL A 437 -21.90 -7.34 -26.49
N GLN A 438 -22.13 -6.95 -25.24
CA GLN A 438 -22.68 -7.76 -24.17
C GLN A 438 -24.11 -7.28 -23.87
N PRO A 439 -25.15 -7.89 -24.48
CA PRO A 439 -26.53 -7.43 -24.33
C PRO A 439 -27.00 -7.44 -22.88
N GLY A 440 -27.75 -6.40 -22.49
CA GLY A 440 -28.28 -6.27 -21.13
C GLY A 440 -27.30 -5.67 -20.13
N SER A 441 -26.07 -5.35 -20.54
CA SER A 441 -25.17 -4.50 -19.77
C SER A 441 -25.63 -3.04 -19.82
N ARG A 442 -25.50 -2.31 -18.71
CA ARG A 442 -25.99 -0.93 -18.56
C ARG A 442 -25.10 -0.10 -17.66
N VAL A 443 -25.09 1.21 -17.87
CA VAL A 443 -24.44 2.20 -16.99
C VAL A 443 -25.44 3.29 -16.63
N HIS A 444 -25.50 3.62 -15.33
CA HIS A 444 -26.27 4.75 -14.80
C HIS A 444 -25.33 5.71 -14.07
N PHE A 445 -25.61 7.01 -14.20
CA PHE A 445 -24.89 8.06 -13.48
C PHE A 445 -25.81 8.79 -12.53
N PHE A 446 -25.28 9.18 -11.37
CA PHE A 446 -26.01 9.81 -10.29
C PHE A 446 -25.36 11.15 -9.97
N LYS A 447 -26.16 12.18 -9.69
CA LYS A 447 -25.72 13.48 -9.22
C LYS A 447 -26.29 13.71 -7.83
N ASN A 448 -25.43 13.81 -6.82
CA ASN A 448 -25.81 14.02 -5.42
C ASN A 448 -26.92 13.03 -4.98
N GLY A 449 -26.74 11.74 -5.33
CA GLY A 449 -27.68 10.66 -5.07
C GLY A 449 -28.84 10.51 -6.07
N VAL A 450 -29.08 11.50 -6.94
CA VAL A 450 -30.20 11.47 -7.89
C VAL A 450 -29.77 10.85 -9.22
N CYS A 451 -30.42 9.75 -9.62
CA CYS A 451 -30.19 9.11 -10.93
C CYS A 451 -30.47 10.08 -12.08
N GLN A 452 -29.54 10.17 -13.03
CA GLN A 452 -29.64 11.02 -14.22
C GLN A 452 -30.19 10.26 -15.44
N GLY A 453 -30.66 9.03 -15.24
CA GLY A 453 -31.18 8.15 -16.27
C GLY A 453 -30.16 7.10 -16.75
N GLU A 454 -30.48 6.46 -17.86
CA GLU A 454 -29.65 5.42 -18.46
C GLU A 454 -28.59 6.03 -19.40
N ALA A 455 -27.33 5.92 -18.99
CA ALA A 455 -26.22 6.54 -19.71
C ALA A 455 -25.71 5.70 -20.87
N PHE A 456 -25.60 4.39 -20.71
CA PHE A 456 -25.20 3.48 -21.78
C PHE A 456 -25.89 2.14 -21.62
N VAL A 457 -26.15 1.49 -22.76
CA VAL A 457 -26.69 0.13 -22.86
C VAL A 457 -25.84 -0.66 -23.82
N ASP A 458 -25.84 -1.98 -23.65
CA ASP A 458 -25.19 -2.93 -24.55
C ASP A 458 -23.72 -2.57 -24.77
N LEU A 459 -22.99 -2.49 -23.66
CA LEU A 459 -21.56 -2.23 -23.60
C LEU A 459 -20.76 -3.37 -24.26
N TYR A 460 -19.51 -3.11 -24.67
CA TYR A 460 -18.62 -4.17 -25.12
C TYR A 460 -18.21 -5.08 -23.97
N LYS A 461 -18.13 -6.39 -24.20
CA LYS A 461 -17.63 -7.37 -23.22
C LYS A 461 -16.18 -7.04 -22.82
N GLY A 462 -15.89 -7.07 -21.53
CA GLY A 462 -14.55 -6.82 -21.01
C GLY A 462 -14.53 -6.55 -19.50
N ALA A 463 -13.32 -6.33 -18.98
CA ALA A 463 -13.10 -5.87 -17.62
C ALA A 463 -13.25 -4.35 -17.53
N TYR A 464 -14.06 -3.87 -16.59
CA TYR A 464 -14.34 -2.45 -16.40
C TYR A 464 -13.77 -1.93 -15.10
N TYR A 465 -13.01 -0.84 -15.19
CA TYR A 465 -12.37 -0.16 -14.08
C TYR A 465 -13.07 1.18 -13.82
N PRO A 466 -13.32 1.55 -12.56
CA PRO A 466 -13.57 2.94 -12.20
C PRO A 466 -12.46 3.83 -12.76
N THR A 467 -12.85 4.88 -13.49
CA THR A 467 -11.89 5.65 -14.28
C THR A 467 -12.19 7.14 -14.21
N VAL A 468 -11.11 7.91 -14.00
CA VAL A 468 -11.14 9.37 -13.92
C VAL A 468 -10.26 9.95 -15.01
N SER A 469 -10.77 10.95 -15.72
CA SER A 469 -10.03 11.67 -16.76
C SER A 469 -10.15 13.17 -16.56
N LEU A 470 -9.00 13.83 -16.43
CA LEU A 470 -8.91 15.21 -15.96
C LEU A 470 -8.23 16.08 -17.00
N HIS A 471 -8.75 17.28 -17.18
CA HIS A 471 -8.19 18.31 -18.04
C HIS A 471 -7.94 19.58 -17.26
N LYS A 472 -6.72 20.11 -17.40
CA LYS A 472 -6.17 21.15 -16.53
C LYS A 472 -6.11 20.71 -15.05
N ASN A 473 -5.90 21.64 -14.14
CA ASN A 473 -5.73 21.44 -12.70
C ASN A 473 -7.00 21.01 -11.93
N VAL A 474 -7.96 20.29 -12.55
CA VAL A 474 -9.11 19.73 -11.80
C VAL A 474 -8.61 18.73 -10.78
N THR A 475 -9.18 18.78 -9.57
CA THR A 475 -8.98 17.75 -8.56
C THR A 475 -10.28 16.98 -8.33
N VAL A 476 -10.20 15.65 -8.37
CA VAL A 476 -11.31 14.75 -8.06
C VAL A 476 -10.86 13.77 -6.97
N SER A 477 -11.67 13.65 -5.93
CA SER A 477 -11.55 12.59 -4.93
C SER A 477 -12.47 11.42 -5.31
N VAL A 478 -12.04 10.19 -5.03
CA VAL A 478 -12.77 8.96 -5.34
C VAL A 478 -13.12 8.24 -4.05
N ASN A 479 -14.29 7.61 -4.04
CA ASN A 479 -14.80 6.84 -2.91
C ASN A 479 -15.35 5.50 -3.43
N PHE A 480 -14.66 4.42 -3.10
CA PHE A 480 -15.02 3.06 -3.49
C PHE A 480 -15.90 2.35 -2.44
N GLY A 481 -16.21 3.03 -1.34
CA GLY A 481 -16.93 2.48 -0.18
C GLY A 481 -16.00 2.06 0.96
N PRO A 482 -16.54 1.56 2.08
CA PRO A 482 -17.97 1.31 2.34
C PRO A 482 -18.78 2.59 2.63
N ASN A 483 -18.12 3.69 3.00
CA ASN A 483 -18.76 4.90 3.50
C ASN A 483 -19.13 5.84 2.35
N PHE A 484 -20.17 5.51 1.59
CA PHE A 484 -20.69 6.36 0.52
C PHE A 484 -21.43 7.58 1.04
N LYS A 485 -21.34 8.72 0.34
CA LYS A 485 -22.14 9.91 0.67
C LYS A 485 -23.60 9.72 0.26
N HIS A 486 -23.83 9.00 -0.84
CA HIS A 486 -25.16 8.72 -1.39
C HIS A 486 -25.34 7.21 -1.63
N PRO A 487 -25.61 6.42 -0.56
CA PRO A 487 -25.70 4.97 -0.64
C PRO A 487 -27.03 4.45 -1.25
N GLU A 488 -27.95 5.32 -1.66
CA GLU A 488 -29.29 4.95 -2.12
C GLU A 488 -29.26 3.99 -3.32
N ALA A 489 -28.32 4.24 -4.26
CA ALA A 489 -28.15 3.42 -5.45
C ALA A 489 -27.80 1.96 -5.15
N LEU A 490 -27.08 1.68 -4.04
CA LEU A 490 -26.75 0.32 -3.63
C LEU A 490 -28.01 -0.49 -3.33
N LYS A 491 -28.98 0.12 -2.65
CA LYS A 491 -30.24 -0.53 -2.28
C LYS A 491 -31.20 -0.64 -3.46
N GLU A 492 -31.36 0.45 -4.22
CA GLU A 492 -32.31 0.50 -5.34
C GLU A 492 -31.96 -0.48 -6.46
N TYR A 493 -30.66 -0.64 -6.76
CA TYR A 493 -30.18 -1.51 -7.84
C TYR A 493 -29.61 -2.84 -7.34
N SER A 494 -29.74 -3.12 -6.03
CA SER A 494 -29.11 -4.28 -5.38
C SER A 494 -27.63 -4.41 -5.76
N ALA A 495 -26.92 -3.28 -5.75
CA ALA A 495 -25.54 -3.16 -6.21
C ALA A 495 -24.54 -3.29 -5.06
N GLN A 496 -23.34 -3.75 -5.39
CA GLN A 496 -22.22 -3.88 -4.47
C GLN A 496 -21.31 -2.65 -4.57
N GLY A 497 -20.70 -2.24 -3.46
CA GLY A 497 -19.69 -1.20 -3.48
C GLY A 497 -18.38 -1.74 -4.05
N MET A 498 -17.62 -0.93 -4.80
CA MET A 498 -16.33 -1.37 -5.36
C MET A 498 -15.36 -1.93 -4.30
N HIS A 499 -15.39 -1.47 -3.05
CA HIS A 499 -14.58 -2.01 -1.95
C HIS A 499 -14.80 -3.52 -1.70
N GLU A 500 -15.99 -4.06 -1.97
CA GLU A 500 -16.28 -5.50 -1.81
C GLU A 500 -15.53 -6.35 -2.85
N ARG A 501 -15.10 -5.75 -3.97
CA ARG A 501 -14.39 -6.45 -5.04
C ARG A 501 -13.02 -7.00 -4.61
N ILE A 502 -12.46 -6.49 -3.51
CA ILE A 502 -11.14 -6.89 -2.99
C ILE A 502 -11.13 -8.39 -2.66
N GLU A 503 -12.07 -8.84 -1.84
CA GLU A 503 -12.12 -10.23 -1.38
C GLU A 503 -12.43 -11.19 -2.54
N GLU A 504 -13.38 -10.82 -3.40
CA GLU A 504 -13.70 -11.61 -4.58
C GLU A 504 -12.50 -11.77 -5.51
N MET A 505 -11.75 -10.68 -5.77
CA MET A 505 -10.60 -10.70 -6.68
C MET A 505 -9.44 -11.51 -6.11
N ILE A 506 -9.17 -11.42 -4.80
CA ILE A 506 -8.15 -12.22 -4.12
C ILE A 506 -8.50 -13.71 -4.23
N CYS A 507 -9.76 -14.08 -4.01
CA CYS A 507 -10.22 -15.46 -4.12
C CYS A 507 -10.11 -15.95 -5.57
N GLU A 508 -10.62 -15.19 -6.53
CA GLU A 508 -10.57 -15.53 -7.96
C GLU A 508 -9.11 -15.70 -8.44
N GLN A 509 -8.21 -14.79 -8.05
CA GLN A 509 -6.79 -14.86 -8.40
C GLN A 509 -6.09 -16.07 -7.76
N THR A 510 -6.33 -16.31 -6.47
CA THR A 510 -5.73 -17.46 -5.77
C THR A 510 -6.20 -18.78 -6.40
N MET A 511 -7.49 -18.88 -6.73
CA MET A 511 -8.03 -20.06 -7.41
C MET A 511 -7.41 -20.23 -8.80
N ALA A 512 -7.26 -19.16 -9.58
CA ALA A 512 -6.61 -19.22 -10.88
C ALA A 512 -5.15 -19.69 -10.77
N ASP A 513 -4.41 -19.16 -9.80
CA ASP A 513 -3.02 -19.53 -9.53
C ASP A 513 -2.90 -21.02 -9.16
N MET A 514 -3.81 -21.53 -8.32
CA MET A 514 -3.87 -22.95 -7.96
C MET A 514 -4.25 -23.85 -9.15
N MET A 515 -5.22 -23.43 -9.96
CA MET A 515 -5.61 -24.14 -11.18
C MET A 515 -4.43 -24.25 -12.14
N TYR A 516 -3.65 -23.17 -12.30
CA TYR A 516 -2.45 -23.19 -13.12
C TYR A 516 -1.45 -24.25 -12.64
N PHE A 517 -1.21 -24.37 -11.34
CA PHE A 517 -0.33 -25.40 -10.80
C PHE A 517 -0.87 -26.81 -11.04
N ALA A 518 -2.17 -27.03 -10.86
CA ALA A 518 -2.80 -28.32 -11.12
C ALA A 518 -2.71 -28.73 -12.59
N GLU A 519 -2.94 -27.80 -13.53
CA GLU A 519 -2.86 -28.05 -14.98
C GLU A 519 -1.42 -28.34 -15.47
N ASN A 520 -0.44 -27.84 -14.73
CA ASN A 520 0.98 -27.97 -15.04
C ASN A 520 1.74 -28.92 -14.11
N ASP A 521 1.02 -29.72 -13.32
CA ASP A 521 1.63 -30.70 -12.42
C ASP A 521 2.55 -31.67 -13.19
N GLY A 522 3.72 -31.93 -12.63
CA GLY A 522 4.80 -32.71 -13.26
C GLY A 522 5.53 -32.05 -14.44
N LYS A 523 5.03 -30.92 -14.98
CA LYS A 523 5.65 -30.16 -16.08
C LYS A 523 6.55 -29.03 -15.60
N LEU A 524 6.26 -28.44 -14.44
CA LEU A 524 7.05 -27.36 -13.86
C LEU A 524 8.36 -27.92 -13.29
N ARG A 525 9.49 -27.38 -13.73
CA ARG A 525 10.84 -27.78 -13.26
C ARG A 525 11.75 -26.58 -13.26
N LEU A 526 12.61 -26.46 -12.24
CA LEU A 526 13.61 -25.39 -12.19
C LEU A 526 14.69 -25.58 -13.26
N ASP A 527 15.02 -26.84 -13.57
CA ASP A 527 16.10 -27.26 -14.47
C ASP A 527 15.93 -26.73 -15.91
N THR A 528 14.70 -26.50 -16.35
CA THR A 528 14.38 -25.99 -17.69
C THR A 528 14.98 -24.60 -17.97
N TYR A 529 15.32 -23.85 -16.92
CA TYR A 529 15.95 -22.52 -17.01
C TYR A 529 17.45 -22.53 -16.70
N SER A 530 18.06 -23.71 -16.54
CA SER A 530 19.51 -23.88 -16.42
C SER A 530 20.12 -24.16 -17.79
N ILE A 531 20.36 -23.11 -18.59
CA ILE A 531 21.25 -23.18 -19.76
C ILE A 531 22.33 -22.12 -19.61
#